data_AF-A0A9P5AWD5-F1
#
_entry.id   AF-A0A9P5AWD5-F1
#
_cell.length_a   1.000
_cell.length_b   1.000
_cell.length_c   1.000
_cell.angle_alpha   90.00
_cell.angle_beta   90.00
_cell.angle_gamma   90.00
#
_symmetry.space_group_name_H-M   'P 1'
#
loop_
_entity.id
_entity.type
_entity.pdbx_description
1 polymer ?
#
loop_
_entity_poly.entity_id
_entity_poly.type
_entity_poly.pdbx_seq_one_letter_code
_entity_poly.pdbx_strand_id
1 'polypeptide(L)'
;MRPTQALSVGRYRHLRLTTKDVGKGFYKGNRTGSMGRHTKYGGYVIEWNKVRTYAVPPLKDFKLTPFVSRQVKAEPGDYKGLEKGPQDPYFYVEQWKRFNGVD
;
A
#
# COMPACT_ATOMS: atom_id res chain seq x y z
N MET A 1 -7.93 12.96 42.97
CA MET A 1 -7.32 12.05 41.98
C MET A 1 -6.00 12.65 41.51
N ARG A 2 -4.87 11.94 41.57
CA ARG A 2 -3.56 12.46 41.10
C ARG A 2 -3.32 11.97 39.66
N PRO A 3 -2.94 12.85 38.71
CA PRO A 3 -2.62 12.42 37.34
C PRO A 3 -1.36 11.54 37.31
N THR A 4 -1.28 10.64 36.33
CA THR A 4 -0.11 9.79 36.10
C THR A 4 1.13 10.63 35.77
N GLN A 5 2.33 10.10 36.01
CA GLN A 5 3.58 10.84 35.88
C GLN A 5 3.77 11.46 34.48
N ALA A 6 3.28 10.81 33.42
CA ALA A 6 3.30 11.34 32.05
C ALA A 6 2.37 12.55 31.84
N LEU A 7 1.28 12.63 32.60
CA LEU A 7 0.31 13.73 32.60
C LEU A 7 0.62 14.79 33.67
N SER A 8 1.74 14.66 34.38
CA SER A 8 2.24 15.75 35.22
C SER A 8 2.55 16.96 34.34
N VAL A 9 2.13 18.14 34.77
CA VAL A 9 2.12 19.39 33.97
C VAL A 9 3.47 19.68 33.31
N GLY A 10 4.58 19.36 33.98
CA GLY A 10 5.94 19.56 33.45
C GLY A 10 6.33 18.60 32.33
N ARG A 11 5.81 17.37 32.31
CA ARG A 11 6.13 16.37 31.26
C ARG A 11 5.19 16.45 30.06
N TYR A 12 3.90 16.77 30.29
CA TYR A 12 2.91 16.86 29.22
C TYR A 12 3.28 17.94 28.17
N ARG A 13 3.87 19.07 28.60
CA ARG A 13 4.30 20.15 27.69
C ARG A 13 5.43 19.78 26.72
N HIS A 14 6.17 18.69 26.96
CA HIS A 14 7.22 18.22 26.07
C HIS A 14 6.75 17.10 25.12
N LEU A 15 5.50 16.64 25.26
CA LEU A 15 4.92 15.69 24.33
C LEU A 15 4.62 16.36 22.99
N ARG A 16 4.66 15.57 21.92
CA ARG A 16 4.32 16.04 20.58
C ARG A 16 2.84 16.37 20.50
N LEU A 17 2.52 17.55 20.00
CA LEU A 17 1.16 18.00 19.82
C LEU A 17 0.38 17.13 18.82
N THR A 18 -0.81 16.74 19.23
CA THR A 18 -1.82 16.04 18.46
C THR A 18 -3.01 16.95 18.18
N THR A 19 -3.90 16.54 17.28
CA THR A 19 -5.09 17.30 16.92
C THR A 19 -6.10 17.45 18.06
N LYS A 20 -5.92 16.72 19.16
CA LYS A 20 -6.85 16.70 20.30
C LYS A 20 -6.33 17.46 21.53
N ASP A 21 -5.09 17.94 21.48
CA ASP A 21 -4.48 18.66 22.60
C ASP A 21 -4.81 20.16 22.61
N VAL A 22 -5.20 20.73 21.46
CA VAL A 22 -5.44 22.17 21.28
C VAL A 22 -6.74 22.45 20.52
N GLY A 23 -7.25 23.66 20.68
CA GLY A 23 -8.49 24.13 20.05
C GLY A 23 -8.32 24.66 18.63
N LYS A 24 -9.08 25.71 18.31
CA LYS A 24 -9.19 26.28 16.95
C LYS A 24 -7.83 26.74 16.42
N GLY A 25 -7.59 26.54 15.12
CA GLY A 25 -6.40 27.03 14.40
C GLY A 25 -5.27 26.00 14.21
N PHE A 26 -5.28 24.89 14.95
CA PHE A 26 -4.33 23.79 14.74
C PHE A 26 -4.93 22.70 13.87
N TYR A 27 -4.40 22.53 12.66
CA TYR A 27 -4.76 21.44 11.76
C TYR A 27 -3.54 20.55 11.49
N LYS A 28 -3.74 19.23 11.61
CA LYS A 28 -2.73 18.21 11.28
C LYS A 28 -3.41 17.05 10.57
N GLY A 29 -2.99 16.79 9.34
CA GLY A 29 -3.59 15.75 8.50
C GLY A 29 -3.11 14.34 8.84
N ASN A 30 -3.86 13.34 8.35
CA ASN A 30 -3.59 11.91 8.56
C ASN A 30 -3.05 11.21 7.29
N ARG A 31 -2.35 11.95 6.43
CA ARG A 31 -1.74 11.44 5.18
C ARG A 31 -2.73 10.78 4.21
N THR A 32 -3.97 11.26 4.16
CA THR A 32 -4.97 10.81 3.17
C THR A 32 -4.62 11.24 1.74
N GLY A 33 -3.64 12.11 1.55
CA GLY A 33 -3.24 12.68 0.26
C GLY A 33 -4.16 13.82 -0.21
N SER A 34 -3.70 14.60 -1.20
CA SER A 34 -4.48 15.69 -1.79
C SER A 34 -5.26 15.21 -2.99
N MET A 35 -6.59 15.12 -2.86
CA MET A 35 -7.50 14.66 -3.92
C MET A 35 -8.02 15.80 -4.81
N GLY A 36 -7.39 16.97 -4.71
CA GLY A 36 -7.85 18.18 -5.36
C GLY A 36 -7.14 19.41 -4.83
N ARG A 37 -7.87 20.53 -4.77
CA ARG A 37 -7.35 21.84 -4.34
C ARG A 37 -8.38 22.66 -3.55
N HIS A 38 -7.89 23.49 -2.64
CA HIS A 38 -8.71 24.52 -1.99
C HIS A 38 -9.08 25.63 -2.98
N THR A 39 -10.22 26.28 -2.72
CA THR A 39 -10.68 27.47 -3.45
C THR A 39 -10.36 28.74 -2.68
N LYS A 40 -10.41 29.90 -3.35
CA LYS A 40 -10.20 31.22 -2.73
C LYS A 40 -11.15 31.48 -1.54
N TYR A 41 -12.35 30.90 -1.55
CA TYR A 41 -13.40 31.14 -0.58
C TYR A 41 -13.56 30.00 0.45
N GLY A 42 -12.54 29.16 0.62
CA GLY A 42 -12.52 28.11 1.65
C GLY A 42 -13.20 26.78 1.27
N GLY A 43 -13.83 26.69 0.09
CA GLY A 43 -14.29 25.41 -0.46
C GLY A 43 -13.15 24.51 -0.97
N TYR A 44 -13.48 23.29 -1.40
CA TYR A 44 -12.55 22.31 -1.95
C TYR A 44 -13.11 21.72 -3.25
N VAL A 45 -12.30 21.67 -4.31
CA VAL A 45 -12.66 21.07 -5.61
C VAL A 45 -11.88 19.78 -5.79
N ILE A 46 -12.59 18.69 -6.08
CA ILE A 46 -12.01 17.36 -6.32
C ILE A 46 -11.45 17.30 -7.75
N GLU A 47 -10.23 16.79 -7.88
CA GLU A 47 -9.57 16.51 -9.16
C GLU A 47 -9.54 14.98 -9.36
N TRP A 48 -10.44 14.46 -10.20
CA TRP A 48 -10.69 13.02 -10.33
C TRP A 48 -9.46 12.21 -10.79
N ASN A 49 -8.53 12.82 -11.52
CA ASN A 49 -7.26 12.19 -11.90
C ASN A 49 -6.32 11.91 -10.71
N LYS A 50 -6.53 12.55 -9.55
CA LYS A 50 -5.78 12.30 -8.31
C LYS A 50 -6.49 11.31 -7.38
N VAL A 51 -7.76 11.00 -7.66
CA VAL A 51 -8.55 10.08 -6.85
C VAL A 51 -8.10 8.66 -7.14
N ARG A 52 -7.65 7.96 -6.09
CA ARG A 52 -7.24 6.56 -6.19
C ARG A 52 -8.46 5.66 -6.36
N THR A 53 -8.38 4.71 -7.28
CA THR A 53 -9.36 3.64 -7.47
C THR A 53 -8.70 2.29 -7.18
N TYR A 54 -9.52 1.29 -6.86
CA TYR A 54 -9.08 -0.10 -6.69
C TYR A 54 -9.69 -0.91 -7.83
N ALA A 55 -8.86 -1.34 -8.78
CA ALA A 55 -9.29 -2.14 -9.91
C ALA A 55 -9.52 -3.58 -9.46
N VAL A 56 -10.78 -4.01 -9.45
CA VAL A 56 -11.17 -5.38 -9.10
C VAL A 56 -11.50 -6.15 -10.38
N PRO A 57 -10.80 -7.25 -10.69
CA PRO A 57 -11.12 -8.07 -11.87
C PRO A 57 -12.44 -8.84 -11.67
N PRO A 58 -13.06 -9.36 -12.74
CA PRO A 58 -14.20 -10.26 -12.61
C PRO A 58 -13.78 -11.57 -11.92
N LEU A 59 -14.42 -11.90 -10.80
CA LEU A 59 -14.07 -13.07 -9.97
C LEU A 59 -15.07 -14.23 -10.06
N LYS A 60 -16.10 -14.11 -10.91
CA LYS A 60 -17.07 -15.19 -11.10
C LYS A 60 -16.33 -16.43 -11.62
N ASP A 61 -16.57 -17.57 -10.98
CA ASP A 61 -15.94 -18.86 -11.30
C ASP A 61 -14.40 -18.92 -11.09
N PHE A 62 -13.81 -17.95 -10.38
CA PHE A 62 -12.38 -17.97 -10.05
C PHE A 62 -12.08 -19.01 -8.96
N LYS A 63 -11.24 -19.99 -9.28
CA LYS A 63 -11.01 -21.18 -8.44
C LYS A 63 -9.88 -21.03 -7.41
N LEU A 64 -9.00 -20.04 -7.57
CA LEU A 64 -7.88 -19.88 -6.65
C LEU A 64 -8.36 -19.33 -5.30
N THR A 65 -7.88 -19.95 -4.22
CA THR A 65 -8.19 -19.56 -2.84
C THR A 65 -6.91 -19.08 -2.15
N PRO A 66 -6.99 -18.35 -1.03
CA PRO A 66 -5.79 -17.92 -0.30
C PRO A 66 -5.02 -19.06 0.39
N PHE A 67 -5.49 -20.30 0.30
CA PHE A 67 -4.88 -21.46 0.92
C PHE A 67 -4.60 -22.56 -0.10
N VAL A 68 -3.59 -23.38 0.20
CA VAL A 68 -3.24 -24.58 -0.55
C VAL A 68 -3.38 -25.79 0.39
N SER A 69 -3.79 -26.94 -0.14
CA SER A 69 -3.84 -28.18 0.63
C SER A 69 -2.45 -28.54 1.16
N ARG A 70 -2.38 -28.97 2.43
CA ARG A 70 -1.13 -29.43 3.07
C ARG A 70 -0.50 -30.66 2.41
N GLN A 71 -1.24 -31.36 1.56
CA GLN A 71 -0.72 -32.48 0.77
C GLN A 71 0.18 -32.01 -0.37
N VAL A 72 0.03 -30.77 -0.83
CA VAL A 72 0.89 -30.18 -1.86
C VAL A 72 2.21 -29.76 -1.21
N LYS A 73 3.32 -30.32 -1.68
CA LYS A 73 4.66 -29.95 -1.23
C LYS A 73 5.08 -28.63 -1.89
N ALA A 74 5.74 -27.77 -1.12
CA ALA A 74 6.35 -26.56 -1.67
C ALA A 74 7.65 -26.94 -2.38
N GLU A 75 7.77 -26.60 -3.66
CA GLU A 75 8.97 -26.84 -4.47
C GLU A 75 9.56 -25.50 -4.92
N PRO A 76 10.87 -25.27 -4.73
CA PRO A 76 11.53 -24.08 -5.27
C PRO A 76 11.67 -24.21 -6.79
N GLY A 77 11.67 -23.07 -7.49
CA GLY A 77 11.95 -23.06 -8.93
C GLY A 77 13.37 -23.57 -9.23
N ASP A 78 13.50 -24.38 -10.28
CA ASP A 78 14.80 -24.87 -10.74
C ASP A 78 15.38 -23.91 -11.79
N TYR A 79 16.42 -23.18 -11.39
CA TYR A 79 17.13 -22.22 -12.23
C TYR A 79 18.64 -22.52 -12.27
N LYS A 80 19.02 -23.79 -12.09
CA LYS A 80 20.43 -24.21 -12.11
C LYS A 80 21.10 -23.82 -13.44
N GLY A 81 22.30 -23.27 -13.34
CA GLY A 81 23.06 -22.81 -14.51
C GLY A 81 22.67 -21.43 -15.03
N LEU A 82 21.63 -20.79 -14.47
CA LEU A 82 21.29 -19.40 -14.79
C LEU A 82 21.93 -18.47 -13.76
N GLU A 83 22.93 -17.70 -14.15
CA GLU A 83 23.61 -16.73 -13.27
C GLU A 83 22.63 -15.71 -12.64
N LYS A 84 21.57 -15.35 -13.38
CA LYS A 84 20.52 -14.42 -12.95
C LYS A 84 19.25 -15.10 -12.46
N GLY A 85 19.25 -16.43 -12.37
CA GLY A 85 18.12 -17.23 -11.92
C GLY A 85 16.80 -16.90 -12.66
N PRO A 86 15.68 -16.65 -11.94
CA PRO A 86 14.38 -16.37 -12.55
C PRO A 86 14.32 -15.06 -13.35
N GLN A 87 15.30 -14.16 -13.16
CA GLN A 87 15.35 -12.86 -13.83
C GLN A 87 16.24 -12.90 -15.09
N ASP A 88 16.71 -14.08 -15.50
CA ASP A 88 17.53 -14.20 -16.70
C ASP A 88 16.72 -13.84 -17.97
N PRO A 89 17.19 -12.84 -18.76
CA PRO A 89 16.44 -12.37 -19.91
C PRO A 89 16.45 -13.34 -21.09
N TYR A 90 17.53 -14.13 -21.28
CA TYR A 90 17.58 -15.12 -22.35
C TYR A 90 16.61 -16.25 -22.06
N PHE A 91 16.56 -16.70 -20.81
CA PHE A 91 15.59 -17.71 -20.38
C PHE A 91 14.14 -17.25 -20.59
N TYR A 92 13.82 -15.99 -20.30
CA TYR A 92 12.49 -15.43 -20.59
C TYR A 92 12.16 -15.47 -22.09
N VAL A 93 13.08 -15.04 -22.96
CA VAL A 93 12.89 -15.03 -24.41
C VAL A 93 12.72 -16.45 -24.96
N GLU A 94 13.48 -17.42 -24.46
CA GLU A 94 13.31 -18.83 -24.84
C GLU A 94 11.94 -19.37 -24.43
N GLN A 95 11.46 -19.08 -23.22
CA GLN A 95 10.11 -19.44 -22.80
C GLN A 95 9.06 -18.78 -23.69
N TRP A 96 9.19 -17.50 -24.01
CA TRP A 96 8.27 -16.81 -24.90
C TRP A 96 8.23 -17.47 -26.29
N LYS A 97 9.39 -17.76 -26.91
CA LYS A 97 9.45 -18.48 -28.20
C LYS A 97 8.75 -19.83 -28.13
N ARG A 98 8.90 -20.54 -27.00
CA ARG A 98 8.32 -21.87 -26.79
C ARG A 98 6.80 -21.83 -26.60
N PHE A 99 6.28 -20.87 -25.86
CA PHE A 99 4.87 -20.85 -25.44
C PHE A 99 3.99 -19.90 -26.25
N ASN A 100 4.56 -18.83 -26.82
CA ASN A 100 3.80 -17.73 -27.40
C ASN A 100 4.54 -16.94 -28.49
N GLY A 101 5.36 -17.62 -29.31
CA GLY A 101 6.25 -16.96 -30.28
C GLY A 101 5.59 -16.23 -31.46
N VAL A 102 4.28 -15.98 -31.42
CA VAL A 102 3.48 -15.40 -32.50
C VAL A 102 2.72 -14.13 -32.08
N ASP A 103 2.73 -13.79 -30.79
CA ASP A 103 2.12 -12.58 -30.22
C ASP A 103 2.99 -11.33 -30.35
#